data_AF-X0T0Q1-F1
#
_entry.id   AF-X0T0Q1-F1
#
_cell.length_a   1.000
_cell.length_b   1.000
_cell.length_c   1.000
_cell.angle_alpha   90.00
_cell.angle_beta   90.00
_cell.angle_gamma   90.00
#
_symmetry.space_group_name_H-M   'P 1'
#
loop_
_entity.id
_entity.type
_entity.pdbx_description
1 polymer ?
#
loop_
_entity_poly.entity_id
_entity_poly.type
_entity_poly.pdbx_seq_one_letter_code
_entity_poly.pdbx_strand_id
1 'polypeptide(L)'
;AAAWVTANLPPGSKIVTEGFPIPVDEERFEVIQLVRIDSEDLEWYLDEGVEYVIVSDGHWRLLFEDPERYAREITTYQDIINHSTVMQEFRAETPALLRRGYPTIPIYHFPDVLILRLEPSRSNS
;
A
#
# COMPACT_ATOMS: atom_id res chain seq x y z
N ALA A 1 -9.24 -7.21 2.80
CA ALA A 1 -8.33 -6.15 3.25
C ALA A 1 -8.98 -5.21 4.28
N ALA A 2 -9.98 -4.38 3.92
CA ALA A 2 -10.56 -3.37 4.83
C ALA A 2 -10.99 -3.93 6.22
N ALA A 3 -11.80 -5.00 6.24
CA ALA A 3 -12.21 -5.64 7.48
C ALA A 3 -11.03 -6.16 8.33
N TRP A 4 -9.94 -6.58 7.70
CA TRP A 4 -8.72 -7.00 8.40
C TRP A 4 -8.03 -5.80 9.05
N VAL A 5 -7.93 -4.66 8.36
CA VAL A 5 -7.38 -3.41 8.92
C VAL A 5 -8.16 -3.03 10.18
N THR A 6 -9.49 -2.96 10.09
CA THR A 6 -10.35 -2.67 11.24
C THR A 6 -10.20 -3.70 12.37
N ALA A 7 -10.01 -4.99 12.08
CA ALA A 7 -9.90 -6.00 13.14
C ALA A 7 -8.51 -6.03 13.81
N ASN A 8 -7.44 -5.66 13.09
CA ASN A 8 -6.07 -5.97 13.51
C ASN A 8 -5.20 -4.73 13.77
N LEU A 9 -5.51 -3.57 13.20
CA LEU A 9 -4.72 -2.37 13.44
C LEU A 9 -5.21 -1.63 14.71
N PRO A 10 -4.29 -1.12 15.55
CA PRO A 10 -4.63 -0.34 16.72
C PRO A 10 -5.43 0.93 16.34
N PRO A 11 -6.50 1.28 17.06
CA PRO A 11 -7.14 2.59 16.92
C PRO A 11 -6.15 3.73 17.19
N GLY A 12 -6.29 4.84 16.46
CA GLY A 12 -5.43 6.02 16.57
C GLY A 12 -4.13 5.91 15.77
N SER A 13 -3.86 4.78 15.11
CA SER A 13 -2.66 4.65 14.30
C SER A 13 -2.69 5.52 13.04
N LYS A 14 -1.50 6.01 12.64
CA LYS A 14 -1.32 6.77 11.41
C LYS A 14 -1.06 5.84 10.23
N ILE A 15 -1.91 5.94 9.21
CA ILE A 15 -1.93 5.05 8.04
C ILE A 15 -1.76 5.89 6.77
N VAL A 16 -0.78 5.55 5.94
CA VAL A 16 -0.71 6.04 4.57
C VAL A 16 -1.41 5.08 3.62
N THR A 17 -2.19 5.62 2.70
CA THR A 17 -2.80 4.89 1.58
C THR A 17 -2.60 5.64 0.27
N GLU A 18 -2.76 4.96 -0.86
CA GLU A 18 -2.60 5.55 -2.20
C GLU A 18 -3.91 5.77 -2.97
N GLY A 19 -3.81 6.23 -4.22
CA GLY A 19 -4.95 6.35 -5.14
C GLY A 19 -5.67 5.01 -5.34
N PHE A 20 -7.00 5.03 -5.30
CA PHE A 20 -7.86 3.83 -5.26
C PHE A 20 -7.66 2.93 -4.02
N PRO A 21 -7.74 3.51 -2.80
CA PRO A 21 -7.48 2.76 -1.58
C PRO A 21 -8.62 1.77 -1.28
N ILE A 22 -8.30 0.76 -0.47
CA ILE A 22 -9.36 0.04 0.24
C ILE A 22 -10.07 1.01 1.21
N PRO A 23 -11.37 0.85 1.50
CA PRO A 23 -12.04 1.67 2.50
C PRO A 23 -11.40 1.50 3.88
N VAL A 24 -10.97 2.60 4.49
CA VAL A 24 -10.45 2.67 5.86
C VAL A 24 -11.35 3.59 6.68
N ASP A 25 -11.55 3.27 7.95
CA ASP A 25 -12.39 4.05 8.87
C ASP A 25 -11.62 5.27 9.41
N GLU A 26 -11.86 6.45 8.83
CA GLU A 26 -11.19 7.71 9.19
C GLU A 26 -11.56 8.22 10.59
N GLU A 27 -12.63 7.73 11.22
CA GLU A 27 -12.92 8.06 12.62
C GLU A 27 -12.03 7.28 13.59
N ARG A 28 -11.47 6.16 13.12
CA ARG A 28 -10.64 5.25 13.93
C ARG A 28 -9.14 5.42 13.69
N PHE A 29 -8.74 5.89 12.52
CA PHE A 29 -7.34 6.00 12.11
C PHE A 29 -7.04 7.39 11.59
N GLU A 30 -5.80 7.85 11.78
CA GLU A 30 -5.31 9.05 11.10
C GLU A 30 -4.84 8.64 9.70
N VAL A 31 -5.61 8.99 8.67
CA VAL A 31 -5.34 8.55 7.30
C VAL A 31 -4.70 9.68 6.49
N ILE A 32 -3.53 9.41 5.91
CA ILE A 32 -2.90 10.27 4.91
C ILE A 32 -3.03 9.60 3.54
N GLN A 33 -3.69 10.27 2.61
CA GLN A 33 -3.84 9.78 1.24
C GLN A 33 -2.80 10.45 0.34
N LEU A 34 -1.92 9.63 -0.23
CA LEU A 34 -1.01 10.04 -1.29
C LEU A 34 -1.57 9.67 -2.66
N VAL A 35 -1.02 10.29 -3.71
CA VAL A 35 -1.31 9.84 -5.08
C VAL A 35 -0.79 8.42 -5.27
N ARG A 36 0.41 8.15 -4.75
CA ARG A 36 1.10 6.85 -4.74
C ARG A 36 2.05 6.75 -3.55
N ILE A 37 2.41 5.54 -3.16
CA ILE A 37 3.39 5.30 -2.09
C ILE A 37 4.82 5.76 -2.40
N ASP A 38 5.14 6.11 -3.64
CA ASP A 38 6.42 6.66 -4.07
C ASP A 38 6.38 8.19 -4.28
N SER A 39 5.30 8.85 -3.81
CA SER A 39 5.14 10.30 -3.88
C SER A 39 6.11 11.02 -2.96
N GLU A 40 6.44 10.42 -1.82
CA GLU A 40 7.37 10.94 -0.81
C GLU A 40 8.48 9.91 -0.53
N ASP A 41 9.63 10.33 0.01
CA ASP A 41 10.71 9.42 0.40
C ASP A 41 10.49 8.80 1.79
N LEU A 42 11.26 7.77 2.14
CA LEU A 42 11.13 7.06 3.43
C LEU A 42 11.29 7.99 4.64
N GLU A 43 12.14 9.01 4.56
CA GLU A 43 12.39 9.95 5.66
C GLU A 43 11.11 10.70 6.01
N TRP A 44 10.36 11.15 5.00
CA TRP A 44 9.06 11.79 5.21
C TRP A 44 8.07 10.89 5.96
N TYR A 45 7.97 9.59 5.61
CA TYR A 45 7.09 8.66 6.33
C TYR A 45 7.45 8.54 7.81
N LEU A 46 8.75 8.49 8.10
CA LEU A 46 9.27 8.36 9.46
C LEU A 46 9.04 9.65 10.27
N ASP A 47 9.28 10.81 9.65
CA ASP A 47 9.09 12.13 10.27
C ASP A 47 7.61 12.44 10.52
N GLU A 48 6.72 12.03 9.62
CA GLU A 48 5.27 12.11 9.84
C GLU A 48 4.80 11.15 10.94
N GLY A 49 5.62 10.19 11.37
CA GLY A 49 5.24 9.17 12.33
C GLY A 49 4.24 8.17 11.76
N VAL A 50 4.34 7.86 10.47
CA VAL A 50 3.51 6.85 9.82
C VAL A 50 3.84 5.47 10.40
N GLU A 51 2.81 4.75 10.84
CA GLU A 51 2.97 3.40 11.40
C GLU A 51 2.66 2.31 10.37
N TYR A 52 1.70 2.56 9.48
CA TYR A 52 1.26 1.58 8.49
C TYR A 52 1.16 2.18 7.10
N VAL A 53 1.53 1.40 6.10
CA VAL A 53 1.38 1.74 4.68
C VAL A 53 0.53 0.68 4.01
N ILE A 54 -0.51 1.11 3.29
CA ILE A 54 -1.37 0.24 2.50
C ILE A 54 -1.07 0.47 1.02
N VAL A 55 -0.53 -0.56 0.37
CA VAL A 55 -0.28 -0.59 -1.07
C VAL A 55 -1.40 -1.37 -1.73
N SER A 56 -2.14 -0.76 -2.64
CA SER A 56 -3.33 -1.32 -3.27
C SER A 56 -3.61 -0.79 -4.68
N ASP A 57 -2.68 -0.18 -5.41
CA ASP A 57 -2.92 0.35 -6.76
C ASP A 57 -2.35 -0.53 -7.88
N GLY A 58 -1.52 -1.52 -7.53
CA GLY A 58 -0.84 -2.41 -8.47
C GLY A 58 0.20 -1.73 -9.38
N HIS A 59 0.41 -0.42 -9.25
CA HIS A 59 1.31 0.39 -10.07
C HIS A 59 2.78 0.01 -9.87
N TRP A 60 3.14 -0.43 -8.67
CA TRP A 60 4.50 -0.88 -8.35
C TRP A 60 5.03 -1.92 -9.35
N ARG A 61 4.16 -2.74 -9.95
CA ARG A 61 4.55 -3.72 -10.99
C ARG A 61 5.00 -3.06 -12.29
N LEU A 62 4.35 -1.96 -12.68
CA LEU A 62 4.66 -1.22 -13.90
C LEU A 62 6.00 -0.50 -13.82
N LEU A 63 6.43 -0.11 -12.61
CA LEU A 63 7.75 0.52 -12.41
C LEU A 63 8.88 -0.38 -12.94
N PHE A 64 8.75 -1.69 -12.73
CA PHE A 64 9.76 -2.67 -13.12
C PHE A 64 9.75 -3.00 -14.63
N GLU A 65 8.78 -2.51 -15.40
CA GLU A 65 8.77 -2.67 -16.86
C GLU A 65 9.74 -1.70 -17.56
N ASP A 66 10.08 -0.56 -16.93
CA ASP A 66 11.03 0.44 -17.43
C ASP A 66 11.89 1.01 -16.28
N PRO A 67 12.83 0.20 -15.73
CA PRO A 67 13.55 0.55 -14.51
C PRO A 67 14.50 1.74 -14.66
N GLU A 68 14.98 2.04 -15.88
CA GLU A 68 15.80 3.23 -16.11
C GLU A 68 14.98 4.50 -15.91
N ARG A 69 13.73 4.51 -16.41
CA ARG A 69 12.83 5.63 -16.26
C ARG A 69 12.33 5.82 -14.84
N TYR A 70 12.10 4.72 -14.13
CA TYR A 70 11.46 4.70 -12.79
C TYR A 70 12.44 4.42 -11.65
N ALA A 71 13.73 4.70 -11.84
CA ALA A 71 14.76 4.36 -10.87
C ALA A 71 14.52 4.96 -9.47
N ARG A 72 14.01 6.20 -9.41
CA ARG A 72 13.69 6.88 -8.14
C ARG A 72 12.54 6.17 -7.43
N GLU A 73 11.44 5.96 -8.15
CA GLU A 73 10.22 5.32 -7.66
C GLU A 73 10.50 3.90 -7.16
N ILE A 74 11.31 3.14 -7.91
CA ILE A 74 11.76 1.80 -7.51
C ILE A 74 12.57 1.86 -6.21
N THR A 75 13.49 2.83 -6.08
CA THR A 75 14.31 3.00 -4.89
C THR A 75 13.44 3.30 -3.68
N THR A 76 12.55 4.30 -3.79
CA THR A 76 11.60 4.66 -2.72
C THR A 76 10.72 3.48 -2.32
N TYR A 77 10.17 2.75 -3.30
CA TYR A 77 9.36 1.57 -3.04
C TYR A 77 10.15 0.49 -2.29
N GLN A 78 11.39 0.23 -2.71
CA GLN A 78 12.27 -0.73 -2.05
C GLN A 78 12.64 -0.29 -0.64
N ASP A 79 12.92 0.99 -0.41
CA ASP A 79 13.24 1.53 0.90
C ASP A 79 12.08 1.35 1.88
N ILE A 80 10.84 1.67 1.45
CA ILE A 80 9.62 1.45 2.26
C ILE A 80 9.46 -0.04 2.59
N ILE A 81 9.58 -0.93 1.60
CA ILE A 81 9.43 -2.37 1.81
C ILE A 81 10.51 -2.92 2.74
N ASN A 82 11.77 -2.51 2.55
CA ASN A 82 12.91 -3.00 3.33
C ASN A 82 12.89 -2.49 4.78
N HIS A 83 12.26 -1.34 5.04
CA HIS A 83 12.04 -0.80 6.38
C HIS A 83 10.66 -1.15 6.95
N SER A 84 9.98 -2.14 6.37
CA SER A 84 8.68 -2.58 6.83
C SER A 84 8.65 -4.07 7.15
N THR A 85 7.77 -4.43 8.07
CA THR A 85 7.28 -5.79 8.20
C THR A 85 5.98 -5.95 7.41
N VAL A 86 5.90 -6.95 6.53
CA VAL A 86 4.64 -7.32 5.86
C VAL A 86 3.70 -7.94 6.89
N MET A 87 2.62 -7.24 7.20
CA MET A 87 1.62 -7.69 8.17
C MET A 87 0.60 -8.62 7.53
N GLN A 88 0.19 -8.31 6.30
CA GLN A 88 -0.78 -9.10 5.54
C GLN A 88 -0.70 -8.80 4.05
N GLU A 89 -0.81 -9.84 3.22
CA GLU A 89 -1.00 -9.76 1.77
C GLU A 89 -2.40 -10.29 1.41
N PHE A 90 -3.12 -9.56 0.56
CA PHE A 90 -4.34 -10.04 -0.09
C PHE A 90 -4.08 -10.09 -1.59
N ARG A 91 -4.10 -11.30 -2.15
CA ARG A 91 -3.94 -11.44 -3.60
C ARG A 91 -5.24 -11.16 -4.32
N ALA A 92 -5.12 -10.51 -5.46
CA ALA A 92 -6.15 -10.33 -6.45
C ALA A 92 -6.68 -11.69 -6.89
N GLU A 93 -7.93 -11.99 -6.55
CA GLU A 93 -8.63 -13.13 -7.13
C GLU A 93 -9.53 -12.65 -8.26
N THR A 94 -9.23 -13.08 -9.49
CA THR A 94 -10.17 -12.93 -10.59
C THR A 94 -11.42 -13.76 -10.27
N PRO A 95 -12.62 -13.14 -10.14
CA PRO A 95 -13.84 -13.88 -9.85
C PRO A 95 -14.06 -15.02 -10.86
N ALA A 96 -14.51 -16.18 -10.38
CA ALA A 96 -14.69 -17.36 -11.22
C ALA A 96 -15.65 -17.13 -12.41
N LEU A 97 -16.59 -16.19 -12.27
CA LEU A 97 -17.50 -15.76 -13.34
C LEU A 97 -16.76 -15.10 -14.52
N LEU A 98 -15.67 -14.37 -14.28
CA LEU A 98 -14.84 -13.76 -15.34
C LEU A 98 -14.03 -14.81 -16.11
N ARG A 99 -13.68 -15.94 -15.46
CA ARG A 99 -12.94 -17.04 -16.11
C ARG A 99 -13.78 -17.81 -17.14
N ARG A 100 -15.10 -17.62 -17.16
CA ARG A 100 -16.03 -18.31 -18.06
C ARG A 100 -16.31 -17.58 -19.39
N GLY A 101 -15.55 -16.52 -19.69
CA GLY A 101 -15.58 -15.88 -21.01
C GLY A 101 -16.76 -14.92 -21.24
N TYR A 102 -17.39 -14.43 -20.17
CA TYR A 102 -18.39 -13.36 -20.31
C TYR A 102 -17.67 -12.04 -20.66
N PRO A 103 -18.16 -11.28 -21.66
CA PRO A 103 -17.59 -9.98 -21.99
C PRO A 103 -17.81 -9.03 -20.81
N THR A 104 -16.74 -8.69 -20.11
CA THR A 104 -16.77 -7.71 -19.03
C THR A 104 -16.17 -6.39 -19.44
N ILE A 105 -16.88 -5.32 -19.10
CA ILE A 105 -16.31 -3.97 -19.04
C ILE A 105 -15.20 -4.02 -17.97
N PRO A 106 -13.98 -3.53 -18.25
CA PRO A 106 -12.84 -3.59 -17.32
C PRO A 106 -12.98 -2.58 -16.17
N ILE A 107 -14.10 -2.62 -15.43
CA ILE A 107 -14.38 -1.69 -14.32
C ILE A 107 -13.79 -2.21 -13.01
N TYR A 108 -13.45 -3.51 -12.93
CA TYR A 108 -12.93 -4.09 -11.69
C TYR A 108 -11.41 -4.32 -11.77
N HIS A 109 -10.67 -3.32 -11.29
CA HIS A 109 -9.28 -3.49 -10.90
C HIS A 109 -9.28 -4.16 -9.52
N PHE A 110 -8.81 -5.40 -9.44
CA PHE A 110 -8.49 -6.06 -8.17
C PHE A 110 -6.97 -6.14 -8.10
N PRO A 111 -6.29 -5.12 -7.57
CA PRO A 111 -4.86 -5.22 -7.29
C PRO A 111 -4.63 -6.08 -6.05
N ASP A 112 -3.41 -6.61 -5.95
CA ASP A 112 -2.95 -7.14 -4.67
C ASP A 112 -2.91 -6.00 -3.64
N VAL A 113 -3.26 -6.31 -2.40
CA VAL A 113 -3.16 -5.37 -1.28
C VAL A 113 -2.08 -5.84 -0.32
N LEU A 114 -1.09 -5.00 -0.09
CA LEU A 114 -0.06 -5.20 0.93
C LEU A 114 -0.33 -4.24 2.10
N ILE A 115 -0.37 -4.80 3.30
CA ILE A 115 -0.41 -4.02 4.53
C ILE A 115 0.96 -4.16 5.19
N LEU A 116 1.65 -3.03 5.26
CA LEU A 116 3.00 -2.91 5.79
C LEU A 116 2.94 -2.20 7.13
N ARG A 117 3.78 -2.63 8.07
CA ARG A 117 4.10 -1.86 9.27
C ARG A 117 5.49 -1.29 9.10
N LEU A 118 5.62 0.04 9.16
CA LEU A 118 6.93 0.70 9.15
C LEU A 118 7.64 0.44 10.47
N GLU A 119 8.90 0.06 10.37
CA GLU A 119 9.77 -0.09 11.53
C GLU A 119 10.32 1.31 11.90
N PRO A 120 10.19 1.73 13.17
CA PRO A 120 10.72 3.01 13.59
C PRO A 120 12.23 3.04 13.40
N SER A 121 12.75 4.20 12.99
CA SER A 121 14.19 4.45 12.92
C SER A 121 14.85 3.99 14.20
N ARG A 122 15.77 3.03 14.11
CA ARG A 122 16.58 2.64 15.28
C ARG A 122 17.30 3.89 15.74
N SER A 123 16.86 4.47 16.85
CA SER A 123 17.58 5.57 17.47
C SER A 123 18.99 5.06 17.76
N ASN A 124 20.00 5.63 17.09
CA ASN A 124 21.39 5.42 17.46
C ASN A 124 21.51 5.84 18.93
N SER A 125 21.66 4.85 19.80
CA SER A 125 21.95 5.03 21.21
C SER A 125 23.40 5.47 21.41
#